data_AF-A0A8S3AIB1-F1
#
_entry.id   AF-A0A8S3AIB1-F1
#
_cell.length_a   1.000
_cell.length_b   1.000
_cell.length_c   1.000
_cell.angle_alpha   90.00
_cell.angle_beta   90.00
_cell.angle_gamma   90.00
#
_symmetry.space_group_name_H-M   'P 1'
#
loop_
_entity.id
_entity.type
_entity.pdbx_description
1 polymer ?
#
loop_
_entity_poly.entity_id
_entity_poly.type
_entity_poly.pdbx_seq_one_letter_code
_entity_poly.pdbx_strand_id
1 'polypeptide(L)' 'MYYEKWQSLDPSGSQFIQYEQLSDFVDGLESPLRIPKPNHFALAGLDLPICENDRMHCVDILDGLTKYFLG' A
#
# COMPACT_ATOMS: atom_id res chain seq x y z
N MET A 1 8.47 0.63 -10.58
CA MET A 1 7.44 -0.35 -10.14
C MET A 1 6.63 0.11 -8.92
N TYR A 2 7.19 0.21 -7.69
CA TYR A 2 6.43 0.69 -6.53
C TYR A 2 6.35 2.22 -6.47
N TYR A 3 7.50 2.91 -6.34
CA TYR A 3 7.53 4.38 -6.24
C TYR A 3 7.00 5.10 -7.48
N GLU A 4 7.14 4.49 -8.66
CA GLU A 4 6.52 5.01 -9.90
C GLU A 4 4.99 5.00 -9.82
N LYS A 5 4.39 3.92 -9.29
CA LYS A 5 2.94 3.86 -9.07
C LYS A 5 2.52 4.75 -7.90
N TRP A 6 3.34 4.81 -6.84
CA TRP A 6 3.12 5.71 -5.71
C TRP A 6 3.05 7.18 -6.13
N GLN A 7 3.95 7.62 -7.02
CA GLN A 7 4.01 9.00 -7.50
C GLN A 7 2.69 9.47 -8.14
N SER A 8 1.90 8.54 -8.70
CA SER A 8 0.58 8.88 -9.24
C SER A 8 -0.47 9.20 -8.17
N LEU A 9 -0.31 8.66 -6.95
CA LEU A 9 -1.19 8.90 -5.80
C LEU A 9 -0.69 10.06 -4.92
N ASP A 10 0.62 10.29 -4.87
CA ASP A 10 1.24 11.35 -4.08
C ASP A 10 2.23 12.18 -4.93
N PRO A 11 1.72 13.00 -5.87
CA PRO A 11 2.57 13.86 -6.70
C PRO A 11 3.27 14.95 -5.90
N SER A 12 2.77 15.29 -4.71
CA SER A 12 3.36 16.26 -3.79
C SER A 12 4.56 15.74 -3.01
N GLY A 13 4.79 14.41 -2.98
CA GLY A 13 5.84 13.80 -2.16
C GLY A 13 5.59 13.91 -0.65
N SER A 14 4.32 13.93 -0.23
CA SER A 14 3.92 13.96 1.18
C SER A 14 4.26 12.67 1.94
N GLN A 15 4.49 11.57 1.22
CA GLN A 15 4.67 10.20 1.71
C GLN A 15 3.40 9.58 2.31
N PHE A 16 2.22 10.14 2.04
CA PHE A 16 0.95 9.62 2.50
C PHE A 16 -0.06 9.41 1.38
N ILE A 17 -0.91 8.39 1.53
CA ILE A 17 -2.15 8.20 0.76
C ILE A 17 -3.32 7.99 1.73
N GLN A 18 -4.56 8.12 1.24
CA GLN A 18 -5.74 7.76 2.02
C GLN A 18 -5.90 6.24 2.08
N TYR A 19 -6.39 5.74 3.22
CA TYR A 19 -6.70 4.32 3.44
C TYR A 19 -7.55 3.72 2.32
N GLU A 20 -8.56 4.47 1.85
CA GLU A 20 -9.46 4.06 0.77
C GLU A 20 -8.74 3.75 -0.55
N GLN A 21 -7.58 4.36 -0.78
CA GLN A 21 -6.77 4.17 -2.00
C GLN A 21 -5.89 2.92 -1.94
N LEU A 22 -5.69 2.33 -0.76
CA LEU A 22 -4.77 1.21 -0.54
C LEU A 22 -5.13 -0.01 -1.40
N SER A 23 -6.42 -0.36 -1.44
CA SER A 23 -6.90 -1.56 -2.15
C SER A 23 -6.64 -1.49 -3.66
N ASP A 24 -6.86 -0.32 -4.26
CA ASP A 24 -6.53 -0.07 -5.67
C ASP A 24 -5.03 0.00 -5.90
N PHE A 25 -4.30 0.64 -4.99
CA PHE A 25 -2.85 0.77 -5.09
C PHE A 25 -2.17 -0.60 -5.17
N VAL A 26 -2.44 -1.50 -4.21
CA VAL A 26 -1.79 -2.83 -4.16
C VAL A 26 -2.23 -3.77 -5.28
N ASP A 27 -3.44 -3.62 -5.81
CA ASP A 27 -3.89 -4.37 -6.99
C ASP A 27 -3.22 -3.86 -8.27
N GLY A 28 -2.95 -2.55 -8.32
CA GLY A 28 -2.25 -1.91 -9.42
C GLY A 28 -0.75 -2.20 -9.46
N LEU A 29 -0.12 -2.69 -8.39
CA LEU A 29 1.30 -3.03 -8.35
C LEU A 29 1.66 -4.19 -9.30
N GLU A 30 2.95 -4.41 -9.48
CA GLU A 30 3.48 -5.54 -10.24
C GLU A 30 4.01 -6.63 -9.28
N SER A 31 4.05 -7.87 -9.77
CA SER A 31 4.66 -8.97 -9.01
C SER A 31 6.11 -8.65 -8.65
N PRO A 32 6.59 -8.98 -7.43
CA PRO A 32 5.93 -9.79 -6.40
C PRO A 32 5.06 -9.01 -5.39
N LEU A 33 5.02 -7.68 -5.46
CA LEU A 33 4.35 -6.85 -4.44
C LEU A 33 2.84 -6.70 -4.67
N ARG A 34 2.35 -7.12 -5.85
CA ARG A 34 0.92 -7.06 -6.19
C ARG A 34 0.08 -7.97 -5.30
N ILE A 35 -0.99 -7.41 -4.71
CA ILE A 35 -2.06 -8.16 -4.06
C ILE A 35 -3.36 -7.94 -4.85
N PRO A 36 -3.74 -8.88 -5.74
CA PRO A 36 -4.89 -8.70 -6.62
C PRO A 36 -6.22 -8.67 -5.85
N LYS A 37 -7.19 -7.91 -6.34
CA LYS A 37 -8.54 -7.91 -5.77
C LYS A 37 -9.24 -9.28 -5.97
N PRO A 38 -10.09 -9.73 -5.02
CA PRO A 38 -10.41 -9.09 -3.74
C PRO A 38 -9.29 -9.25 -2.71
N ASN A 39 -8.80 -8.15 -2.16
CA ASN A 39 -7.60 -8.12 -1.31
C ASN A 39 -7.85 -7.66 0.14
N HIS A 40 -9.10 -7.41 0.53
CA HIS A 40 -9.44 -6.91 1.86
C HIS A 40 -8.97 -7.83 3.00
N PHE A 41 -9.12 -9.15 2.87
CA PHE A 41 -8.63 -10.10 3.88
C PHE A 41 -7.11 -10.12 3.99
N ALA A 42 -6.40 -10.05 2.86
CA ALA A 42 -4.94 -9.98 2.86
C ALA A 42 -4.46 -8.69 3.53
N LEU A 43 -5.06 -7.55 3.17
CA LEU A 43 -4.73 -6.24 3.74
C LEU A 43 -5.03 -6.18 5.25
N ALA A 44 -6.13 -6.77 5.72
CA ALA A 44 -6.43 -6.87 7.15
C ALA A 44 -5.36 -7.67 7.93
N GLY A 45 -4.73 -8.65 7.28
CA GLY A 45 -3.63 -9.43 7.87
C GLY A 45 -2.27 -8.75 7.87
N LEU A 46 -2.10 -7.62 7.14
CA LEU A 46 -0.84 -6.88 7.10
C LEU A 46 -0.60 -6.02 8.33
N ASP A 47 -1.63 -5.77 9.14
CA ASP A 47 -1.58 -4.94 10.35
C ASP A 47 -0.91 -3.56 10.10
N LEU A 48 -1.28 -2.93 8.98
CA LEU A 48 -0.69 -1.65 8.56
C LEU A 48 -1.16 -0.49 9.46
N PRO A 49 -0.25 0.38 9.92
CA PRO A 49 -0.62 1.53 10.73
C PRO A 49 -1.42 2.56 9.92
N ILE A 50 -2.48 3.09 10.55
CA ILE A 50 -3.27 4.21 10.04
C ILE A 50 -2.96 5.44 10.89
N CYS A 51 -2.52 6.51 10.24
CA CYS A 51 -2.20 7.80 10.84
C CYS A 51 -3.42 8.73 10.89
N GLU A 52 -3.24 9.93 11.43
CA GLU A 52 -4.30 10.95 11.49
C GLU A 52 -4.90 11.27 10.11
N ASN A 53 -6.23 11.42 10.11
CA ASN A 53 -7.08 11.65 8.93
C ASN A 53 -7.13 10.47 7.96
N ASP A 54 -7.09 9.24 8.48
CA ASP A 54 -7.17 7.98 7.70
C ASP A 54 -6.09 7.85 6.63
N ARG A 55 -4.91 8.38 6.92
CA ARG A 55 -3.75 8.34 6.02
C ARG A 55 -2.81 7.20 6.36
N MET A 56 -2.09 6.71 5.37
CA MET A 56 -1.11 5.65 5.51
C MET A 56 0.23 6.05 4.92
N HIS A 57 1.31 5.69 5.61
CA HIS A 57 2.66 6.07 5.21
C HIS A 57 3.25 5.11 4.17
N CYS A 58 3.94 5.67 3.18
CA CYS A 58 4.54 4.95 2.06
C CYS A 58 5.42 3.77 2.47
N VAL A 59 6.26 3.98 3.49
CA VAL A 59 7.24 3.00 3.96
C VAL A 59 6.56 1.86 4.71
N ASP A 60 5.51 2.15 5.48
CA ASP A 60 4.81 1.12 6.26
C ASP A 60 4.08 0.15 5.33
N ILE A 61 3.48 0.68 4.24
CA ILE A 61 2.87 -0.13 3.20
C ILE A 61 3.93 -1.03 2.53
N LEU A 62 5.07 -0.46 2.15
CA LEU A 62 6.13 -1.23 1.50
C LEU A 62 6.66 -2.34 2.42
N ASP A 63 6.91 -2.02 3.70
CA ASP A 63 7.36 -2.98 4.71
C ASP A 63 6.35 -4.12 4.88
N GLY A 64 5.06 -3.80 5.06
CA GLY A 64 4.00 -4.81 5.17
C GLY A 64 3.88 -5.71 3.94
N LEU A 65 3.96 -5.15 2.73
CA LEU A 65 3.95 -5.94 1.49
C LEU A 65 5.17 -6.86 1.37
N THR A 66 6.36 -6.38 1.74
CA THR A 66 7.57 -7.21 1.70
C THR A 66 7.55 -8.33 2.73
N LYS A 67 7.05 -8.07 3.95
CA LYS A 67 6.83 -9.11 4.97
C LYS A 67 5.84 -10.16 4.51
N TYR A 68 4.72 -9.72 3.94
CA TYR A 68 3.71 -10.62 3.37
C TYR A 68 4.26 -11.55 2.29
N PHE A 69 5.19 -11.04 1.47
CA PHE A 69 5.84 -11.84 0.44
C PHE A 69 6.91 -12.79 1.00
N LEU A 70 7.67 -12.37 2.02
CA LEU A 70 8.80 -13.13 2.56
C LEU A 70 8.39 -14.21 3.58
N GLY A 71 7.27 -14.03 4.29
CA GLY A 71 6.81 -14.93 5.35
C GLY A 71 7.39 -14.59 6.72
#